data_AF-A0A336LYK6-F1
#
_entry.id   AF-A0A336LYK6-F1
#
_cell.length_a   1.000
_cell.length_b   1.000
_cell.length_c   1.000
_cell.angle_alpha   90.00
_cell.angle_beta   90.00
_cell.angle_gamma   90.00
#
_symmetry.space_group_name_H-M   'P 1'
#
loop_
_entity.id
_entity.type
_entity.pdbx_description
1 polymer ?
#
loop_
_entity_poly.entity_id
_entity_poly.type
_entity_poly.pdbx_seq_one_letter_code
_entity_poly.pdbx_strand_id
1 'polypeptide(L)'
;MDKTVEAIRIVTIDFYLTKPIQGLDSCYSELQNTVIKQVPIIRIFGSNKDGNKVCAHIHGVFPYLYIPFDEKEVDNTGKYFQQLACSLDKAINISLGKGESVRQYVYKILLVKGM
;
A
#
# COMPACT_ATOMS: atom_id res chain seq x y z
N MET A 1 -14.73 -6.98 26.36
CA MET A 1 -15.41 -5.98 25.51
C MET A 1 -15.92 -6.71 24.29
N ASP A 2 -17.23 -6.93 24.23
CA ASP A 2 -17.85 -7.47 23.02
C ASP A 2 -17.57 -6.51 21.86
N LYS A 3 -16.94 -7.02 20.80
CA LYS A 3 -16.76 -6.26 19.57
C LYS A 3 -18.11 -6.21 18.87
N THR A 4 -18.76 -5.05 18.88
CA THR A 4 -19.93 -4.80 18.03
C THR A 4 -19.49 -4.95 16.56
N VAL A 5 -20.08 -5.92 15.86
CA VAL A 5 -19.78 -6.18 14.44
C VAL A 5 -20.84 -5.46 13.60
N GLU A 6 -20.39 -4.50 12.81
CA GLU A 6 -21.21 -3.83 11.80
C GLU A 6 -21.10 -4.55 10.46
N ALA A 7 -22.25 -4.86 9.84
CA ALA A 7 -22.31 -5.51 8.53
C ALA A 7 -22.75 -4.50 7.48
N ILE A 8 -21.98 -4.39 6.40
CA ILE A 8 -22.23 -3.46 5.29
C ILE A 8 -22.38 -4.28 4.01
N ARG A 9 -23.50 -4.11 3.31
CA ARG A 9 -23.66 -4.64 1.95
C ARG A 9 -22.84 -3.79 0.99
N ILE A 10 -21.91 -4.41 0.29
CA ILE A 10 -21.07 -3.75 -0.72
C ILE A 10 -21.91 -3.49 -1.98
N VAL A 11 -22.07 -2.23 -2.36
CA VAL A 11 -22.71 -1.83 -3.62
C VAL A 11 -21.65 -1.40 -4.62
N THR A 12 -20.76 -0.50 -4.20
CA THR A 12 -19.66 0.02 -5.04
C THR A 12 -18.40 0.12 -4.20
N ILE A 13 -17.25 -0.18 -4.82
CA ILE A 13 -15.93 0.03 -4.25
C ILE A 13 -15.15 0.95 -5.18
N ASP A 14 -14.47 1.94 -4.60
CA ASP A 14 -13.42 2.69 -5.30
C ASP A 14 -12.21 2.91 -4.38
N PHE A 15 -11.20 3.61 -4.89
CA PHE A 15 -10.04 4.01 -4.09
C PHE A 15 -9.59 5.42 -4.44
N TYR A 16 -8.88 6.05 -3.50
CA TYR A 16 -8.17 7.30 -3.73
C TYR A 16 -6.86 7.31 -2.93
N LEU A 17 -5.95 8.21 -3.31
CA LEU A 17 -4.70 8.43 -2.59
C LEU A 17 -4.80 9.68 -1.73
N THR A 18 -4.36 9.60 -0.49
CA THR A 18 -4.31 10.74 0.44
C THR A 18 -3.09 10.66 1.35
N LYS A 19 -2.80 11.74 2.09
CA LYS A 19 -1.76 11.73 3.13
C LYS A 19 -2.14 10.73 4.24
N PRO A 20 -1.17 9.96 4.78
CA PRO A 20 -1.46 9.01 5.85
C PRO A 20 -1.97 9.69 7.12
N ILE A 21 -2.90 9.03 7.82
CA ILE A 21 -3.44 9.46 9.10
C ILE A 21 -2.77 8.67 10.23
N GLN A 22 -2.19 9.38 11.19
CA GLN A 22 -1.55 8.75 12.35
C GLN A 22 -2.56 7.91 13.15
N GLY A 23 -2.18 6.67 13.46
CA GLY A 23 -3.03 5.72 14.18
C GLY A 23 -3.92 4.86 13.29
N LEU A 24 -4.08 5.21 12.01
CA LEU A 24 -4.82 4.41 11.01
C LEU A 24 -3.92 3.88 9.91
N ASP A 25 -2.92 4.67 9.49
CA ASP A 25 -2.02 4.35 8.38
C ASP A 25 -0.56 4.25 8.81
N SER A 26 0.24 3.60 7.97
CA SER A 26 1.70 3.69 8.05
C SER A 26 2.15 5.07 7.56
N CYS A 27 2.78 5.85 8.44
CA CYS A 27 3.31 7.18 8.12
C CYS A 27 4.78 7.17 7.71
N TYR A 28 5.49 6.06 7.91
CA TYR A 28 6.93 5.93 7.67
C TYR A 28 7.23 4.62 6.93
N SER A 29 8.13 4.68 5.95
CA SER A 29 8.64 3.50 5.25
C SER A 29 10.03 3.16 5.78
N GLU A 30 10.15 1.98 6.41
CA GLU A 30 11.43 1.43 6.86
C GLU A 30 12.34 1.05 5.68
N LEU A 31 11.74 0.66 4.54
CA LEU A 31 12.48 0.27 3.35
C LEU A 31 13.31 1.45 2.80
N GLN A 32 12.72 2.64 2.80
CA GLN A 32 13.31 3.84 2.21
C GLN A 32 13.72 4.90 3.24
N ASN A 33 13.56 4.61 4.54
CA ASN A 33 13.85 5.50 5.66
C ASN A 33 13.25 6.92 5.51
N THR A 34 11.99 7.00 5.11
CA THR A 34 11.34 8.25 4.71
C THR A 34 9.88 8.31 5.13
N VAL A 35 9.33 9.53 5.19
CA VAL A 35 7.91 9.77 5.43
C VAL A 35 7.10 9.40 4.19
N ILE A 36 6.01 8.67 4.40
CA ILE A 36 5.09 8.27 3.33
C ILE A 36 4.22 9.48 2.97
N LYS A 37 4.29 9.88 1.70
CA LYS A 37 3.56 11.05 1.20
C LYS A 37 2.10 10.73 0.89
N GLN A 38 1.81 9.50 0.44
CA GLN A 38 0.48 9.07 0.05
C GLN A 38 0.25 7.60 0.38
N VAL A 39 -0.98 7.28 0.79
CA VAL A 39 -1.46 5.92 1.03
C VAL A 39 -2.78 5.69 0.29
N PRO A 40 -3.04 4.45 -0.18
CA PRO A 40 -4.33 4.08 -0.78
C PRO A 40 -5.39 3.89 0.30
N ILE A 41 -6.54 4.54 0.11
CA ILE A 41 -7.74 4.34 0.91
C ILE A 41 -8.81 3.74 0.02
N ILE A 42 -9.34 2.59 0.44
CA ILE A 42 -10.48 1.96 -0.24
C ILE A 42 -11.76 2.52 0.37
N ARG A 43 -12.70 2.95 -0.47
CA ARG A 43 -14.04 3.35 -0.02
C ARG A 43 -15.04 2.28 -0.43
N ILE A 44 -15.84 1.86 0.54
CA ILE A 44 -16.95 0.95 0.33
C ILE A 44 -18.24 1.71 0.55
N PHE A 45 -19.04 1.83 -0.52
CA PHE A 45 -20.37 2.41 -0.47
C PHE A 45 -21.41 1.30 -0.39
N GLY A 46 -22.33 1.43 0.56
CA GLY A 46 -23.23 0.35 0.89
C GLY A 46 -24.39 0.74 1.78
N SER A 47 -25.04 -0.29 2.33
CA SER A 47 -26.08 -0.13 3.34
C SER A 47 -25.84 -1.06 4.52
N ASN A 48 -26.12 -0.60 5.74
CA ASN A 48 -26.12 -1.47 6.93
C ASN A 48 -27.40 -2.32 6.99
N LYS A 49 -27.55 -3.12 8.05
CA LYS A 49 -28.74 -3.98 8.26
C LYS A 49 -30.04 -3.19 8.40
N ASP A 50 -29.97 -1.96 8.90
CA ASP A 50 -31.13 -1.07 9.07
C ASP A 50 -31.50 -0.31 7.79
N GLY A 51 -30.74 -0.50 6.69
CA GLY A 51 -30.96 0.19 5.43
C GLY A 51 -30.32 1.58 5.35
N ASN A 52 -29.56 2.01 6.37
CA ASN A 52 -28.83 3.27 6.34
C ASN A 52 -27.70 3.21 5.32
N LYS A 53 -27.53 4.29 4.54
CA LYS A 53 -26.40 4.41 3.61
C LYS A 53 -25.11 4.60 4.40
N VAL A 54 -24.08 3.83 4.05
CA VAL A 54 -22.77 3.85 4.71
C VAL A 54 -21.67 4.06 3.67
N CYS A 55 -20.68 4.87 4.04
CA CYS A 55 -19.39 4.98 3.35
C CYS A 55 -18.29 4.58 4.35
N ALA A 56 -17.66 3.42 4.15
CA ALA A 56 -16.56 2.96 4.99
C ALA A 56 -15.22 3.25 4.31
N HIS A 57 -14.27 3.81 5.07
CA HIS A 57 -12.89 4.03 4.62
C HIS A 57 -12.00 2.95 5.22
N ILE A 58 -11.37 2.15 4.36
CA ILE A 58 -10.49 1.07 4.76
C ILE A 58 -9.04 1.55 4.58
N HIS A 59 -8.32 1.61 5.69
CA HIS A 59 -6.94 2.03 5.80
C HIS A 59 -5.99 0.82 5.82
N GLY A 60 -4.71 1.04 5.48
CA GLY A 60 -3.66 0.01 5.58
C GLY A 60 -3.68 -1.10 4.50
N VAL A 61 -4.52 -1.00 3.48
CA VAL A 61 -4.59 -1.99 2.38
C VAL A 61 -3.80 -1.49 1.17
N PHE A 62 -2.60 -2.04 0.98
CA PHE A 62 -1.73 -1.71 -0.15
C PHE A 62 -1.82 -2.77 -1.26
N PRO A 63 -1.89 -2.37 -2.54
CA PRO A 63 -1.77 -3.31 -3.65
C PRO A 63 -0.36 -3.92 -3.67
N TYR A 64 -0.25 -5.18 -4.07
CA TYR A 64 1.00 -5.91 -4.13
C TYR A 64 1.06 -6.82 -5.37
N LEU A 65 2.26 -7.25 -5.71
CA LEU A 65 2.54 -8.23 -6.76
C LEU A 65 3.70 -9.13 -6.31
N TYR A 66 3.83 -10.29 -6.96
CA TYR A 66 4.95 -11.20 -6.73
C TYR A 66 5.94 -11.11 -7.90
N ILE A 67 7.22 -11.19 -7.57
CA ILE A 67 8.30 -11.37 -8.54
C ILE A 67 9.16 -12.57 -8.11
N PRO A 68 9.72 -13.33 -9.06
CA PRO A 68 10.70 -14.35 -8.73
C PRO A 68 11.90 -13.74 -8.00
N PHE A 69 12.43 -14.49 -7.02
CA PHE A 69 13.62 -14.09 -6.26
C PHE A 69 14.64 -15.22 -6.28
N ASP A 70 15.89 -14.91 -6.62
CA ASP A 70 16.98 -15.89 -6.61
C ASP A 70 17.45 -16.11 -5.16
N GLU A 71 17.36 -17.34 -4.68
CA GLU A 71 17.77 -17.73 -3.33
C GLU A 71 19.26 -17.45 -3.04
N LYS A 72 20.08 -17.30 -4.09
CA LYS A 72 21.50 -16.92 -3.93
C LYS A 72 21.69 -15.51 -3.38
N GLU A 73 20.68 -14.65 -3.47
CA GLU A 73 20.73 -13.25 -3.01
C GLU A 73 20.25 -13.07 -1.55
N VAL A 74 19.94 -14.17 -0.83
CA VAL A 74 19.38 -14.14 0.53
C VAL A 74 20.28 -13.39 1.53
N ASP A 75 21.58 -13.57 1.44
CA ASP A 75 22.56 -12.99 2.38
C ASP A 75 22.65 -11.46 2.33
N ASN A 76 22.16 -10.83 1.24
CA ASN A 76 22.22 -9.38 1.03
C ASN A 76 20.85 -8.76 0.71
N THR A 77 19.78 -9.41 1.17
CA THR A 77 18.38 -9.02 0.95
C THR A 77 18.09 -7.54 1.24
N GLY A 78 18.62 -6.99 2.33
CA GLY A 78 18.40 -5.59 2.70
C GLY A 78 18.86 -4.60 1.61
N LYS A 79 20.10 -4.75 1.12
CA LYS A 79 20.62 -3.86 0.05
C LYS A 79 19.91 -4.12 -1.27
N TYR A 80 19.65 -5.39 -1.58
CA TYR A 80 18.92 -5.77 -2.80
C TYR A 80 17.53 -5.13 -2.85
N PHE A 81 16.75 -5.21 -1.77
CA PHE A 81 15.41 -4.62 -1.70
C PHE A 81 15.44 -3.09 -1.84
N GLN A 82 16.41 -2.42 -1.20
CA GLN A 82 16.57 -0.98 -1.36
C GLN A 82 16.88 -0.60 -2.81
N GLN A 83 17.81 -1.30 -3.46
CA GLN A 83 18.16 -1.06 -4.85
C GLN A 83 16.99 -1.32 -5.80
N LEU A 84 16.25 -2.40 -5.57
CA LEU A 84 15.05 -2.73 -6.34
C LEU A 84 13.99 -1.64 -6.21
N ALA A 85 13.69 -1.19 -4.99
CA ALA A 85 12.71 -0.13 -4.74
C ALA A 85 13.11 1.18 -5.43
N CYS A 86 14.36 1.62 -5.28
CA CYS A 86 14.87 2.82 -5.95
C CYS A 86 14.82 2.71 -7.48
N SER A 87 15.13 1.54 -8.03
CA SER A 87 15.10 1.30 -9.48
C SER A 87 13.68 1.35 -10.03
N LEU A 88 12.71 0.75 -9.32
CA LEU A 88 11.30 0.79 -9.68
C LEU A 88 10.75 2.22 -9.62
N ASP A 89 10.99 2.94 -8.52
CA ASP A 89 10.54 4.33 -8.38
C ASP A 89 11.09 5.21 -9.51
N LYS A 90 12.37 5.06 -9.85
CA LYS A 90 12.99 5.80 -10.96
C LYS A 90 12.37 5.43 -12.31
N ALA A 91 12.17 4.15 -12.59
CA ALA A 91 11.57 3.69 -13.84
C ALA A 91 10.13 4.23 -14.00
N ILE A 92 9.33 4.20 -12.94
CA ILE A 92 7.96 4.73 -12.95
C ILE A 92 7.98 6.25 -13.18
N ASN A 93 8.84 6.99 -12.48
CA ASN A 93 8.99 8.42 -12.68
C ASN A 93 9.37 8.77 -14.13
N ILE A 94 10.31 8.03 -14.73
CA ILE A 94 10.68 8.20 -16.15
C ILE A 94 9.49 7.91 -17.06
N SER A 95 8.76 6.81 -16.85
CA SER A 95 7.60 6.43 -17.68
C SER A 95 6.46 7.46 -17.62
N LEU A 96 6.35 8.19 -16.51
CA LEU A 96 5.35 9.25 -16.31
C LEU A 96 5.83 10.63 -16.81
N GLY A 97 6.97 10.70 -17.50
CA GLY A 97 7.55 11.96 -17.98
C GLY A 97 8.11 12.85 -16.85
N LYS A 98 8.41 12.26 -15.69
CA LYS A 98 8.85 12.95 -14.47
C LYS A 98 10.24 12.46 -14.03
N GLY A 99 11.19 12.38 -14.95
CA GLY A 99 12.52 11.77 -14.71
C GLY A 99 13.33 12.37 -13.55
N GLU A 100 13.11 13.65 -13.22
CA GLU A 100 13.76 14.33 -12.09
C GLU A 100 12.98 14.20 -10.76
N SER A 101 11.79 13.57 -10.78
CA SER A 101 10.97 13.43 -9.59
C SER A 101 11.56 12.41 -8.64
N VAL A 102 11.57 12.78 -7.35
CA VAL A 102 11.95 11.90 -6.24
C VAL A 102 10.68 11.32 -5.59
N ARG A 103 9.64 11.05 -6.38
CA ARG A 103 8.40 10.46 -5.89
C ARG A 103 8.59 8.96 -5.70
N GLN A 104 8.12 8.48 -4.57
CA GLN A 104 8.19 7.08 -4.17
C GLN A 104 6.86 6.40 -4.44
N TYR A 105 6.93 5.16 -4.91
CA TYR A 105 5.79 4.32 -5.27
C TYR A 105 5.82 2.99 -4.52
N VAL A 106 7.02 2.47 -4.20
CA VAL A 106 7.18 1.22 -3.45
C VAL A 106 7.17 1.48 -1.94
N TYR A 107 6.15 0.97 -1.25
CA TYR A 107 6.06 1.08 0.21
C TYR A 107 6.93 0.04 0.95
N LYS A 108 6.82 -1.23 0.55
CA LYS A 108 7.44 -2.37 1.23
C LYS A 108 7.77 -3.48 0.24
N ILE A 109 8.88 -4.19 0.49
CA ILE A 109 9.25 -5.43 -0.18
C ILE A 109 9.40 -6.50 0.89
N LEU A 110 8.85 -7.67 0.63
CA LEU A 110 8.85 -8.80 1.56
C LEU A 110 9.28 -10.06 0.81
N LEU A 111 10.20 -10.81 1.41
CA LEU A 111 10.48 -12.17 0.97
C LEU A 111 9.34 -13.06 1.45
N VAL A 112 8.77 -13.81 0.51
CA VAL A 112 7.73 -14.79 0.79
C VAL A 112 8.06 -16.09 0.06
N LYS A 113 7.56 -17.19 0.59
CA LYS A 113 7.60 -18.48 -0.10
C LYS A 113 6.24 -18.76 -0.70
N GLY A 114 6.17 -18.86 -2.02
CA GLY A 114 5.00 -19.34 -2.76
C GLY A 114 5.04 -20.86 -2.93
N MET A 115 3.91 -21.45 -3.31
CA MET A 115 3.83 -22.84 -3.79
C MET A 115 3.94 -22.90 -5.31
#